data_AF-A0A1I4DK68-F1
#
_entry.id   AF-A0A1I4DK68-F1
#
_cell.length_a   1.000
_cell.length_b   1.000
_cell.length_c   1.000
_cell.angle_alpha   90.00
_cell.angle_beta   90.00
_cell.angle_gamma   90.00
#
_symmetry.space_group_name_H-M   'P 1'
#
loop_
_entity.id
_entity.type
_entity.pdbx_description
1 polymer ?
#
loop_
_entity_poly.entity_id
_entity_poly.type
_entity_poly.pdbx_seq_one_letter_code
_entity_poly.pdbx_strand_id
1 'polypeptide(L)'
;PGRHKITVNTKIAKPAAAADVVIAVDGAEALRIPVKRTVAGAFSASETFDVGVDLGSPVSLDYFERAPFPFSGKIETVNVELR
;
A
#
# COMPACT_ATOMS: atom_id res chain seq x y z
N PRO A 1 5.55 6.90 -18.86
CA PRO A 1 4.15 6.57 -19.20
C PRO A 1 4.08 5.18 -19.84
N GLY A 2 3.08 4.38 -19.47
CA GLY A 2 2.94 3.02 -19.97
C GLY A 2 2.71 2.01 -18.85
N ARG A 3 2.74 0.73 -19.20
CA ARG A 3 2.58 -0.37 -18.27
C ARG A 3 3.88 -0.57 -17.49
N HIS A 4 3.77 -0.57 -16.16
CA HIS A 4 4.88 -0.83 -15.25
C HIS A 4 4.47 -1.89 -14.23
N LYS A 5 5.44 -2.67 -13.76
CA LYS A 5 5.25 -3.57 -12.63
C LYS A 5 5.86 -2.94 -11.39
N ILE A 6 5.04 -2.70 -10.38
CA ILE A 6 5.50 -2.26 -9.06
C ILE A 6 5.44 -3.48 -8.14
N THR A 7 6.51 -3.74 -7.40
CA THR A 7 6.50 -4.74 -6.33
C THR A 7 6.88 -4.09 -5.01
N VAL A 8 6.11 -4.40 -3.97
CA VAL A 8 6.39 -3.99 -2.59
C VAL A 8 6.66 -5.24 -1.78
N ASN A 9 7.91 -5.40 -1.33
CA ASN A 9 8.33 -6.51 -0.50
C ASN A 9 8.56 -6.01 0.92
N THR A 10 7.84 -6.59 1.88
CA THR A 10 7.92 -6.21 3.29
C THR A 10 8.39 -7.39 4.11
N LYS A 11 9.49 -7.23 4.86
CA LYS A 11 9.99 -8.23 5.79
C LYS A 11 9.79 -7.73 7.22
N ILE A 12 9.03 -8.48 8.01
CA ILE A 12 8.71 -8.15 9.41
C ILE A 12 8.94 -9.42 10.24
N ALA A 13 9.72 -9.32 11.32
CA ALA A 13 10.05 -10.48 12.14
C ALA A 13 8.88 -10.98 13.00
N LYS A 14 8.07 -10.05 13.52
CA LYS A 14 6.89 -10.31 14.34
C LYS A 14 5.99 -9.06 14.39
N PRO A 15 4.72 -9.17 14.79
CA PRO A 15 3.87 -8.00 14.99
C PRO A 15 4.52 -6.94 15.88
N ALA A 16 4.31 -5.67 15.52
CA ALA A 16 4.90 -4.51 16.19
C ALA A 16 6.44 -4.40 16.19
N ALA A 17 7.14 -5.18 15.36
CA ALA A 17 8.59 -5.08 15.18
C ALA A 17 8.97 -4.09 14.08
N ALA A 18 10.28 -3.85 13.91
CA ALA A 18 10.78 -3.15 12.74
C ALA A 18 10.51 -3.94 11.44
N ALA A 19 10.44 -3.23 10.31
CA ALA A 19 10.31 -3.81 8.99
C ALA A 19 11.40 -3.29 8.04
N ASP A 20 11.79 -4.13 7.08
CA ASP A 20 12.50 -3.68 5.87
C ASP A 20 11.52 -3.71 4.70
N VAL A 21 11.31 -2.56 4.06
CA VAL A 21 10.41 -2.42 2.91
C VAL A 21 11.22 -2.07 1.68
N VAL A 22 11.04 -2.84 0.61
CA VAL A 22 11.66 -2.60 -0.70
C VAL A 22 10.58 -2.39 -1.74
N ILE A 23 10.67 -1.29 -2.46
CA ILE A 23 9.83 -0.97 -3.61
C ILE A 23 10.69 -1.05 -4.87
N ALA A 24 10.26 -1.85 -5.84
CA ALA A 24 10.89 -1.93 -7.15
C ALA A 24 9.91 -1.55 -8.26
N VAL A 25 10.43 -0.88 -9.29
CA VAL A 25 9.72 -0.56 -10.52
C VAL A 25 10.41 -1.30 -11.65
N ASP A 26 9.65 -2.15 -12.36
CA ASP A 26 10.15 -3.00 -13.44
C ASP A 26 11.35 -3.87 -13.04
N GLY A 27 11.35 -4.32 -11.77
CA GLY A 27 12.39 -5.17 -11.20
C GLY A 27 13.62 -4.41 -10.69
N ALA A 28 13.77 -3.12 -10.98
CA ALA A 28 14.82 -2.29 -10.41
C ALA A 28 14.39 -1.71 -9.06
N GLU A 29 15.24 -1.86 -8.03
CA GLU A 29 15.02 -1.25 -6.72
C GLU A 29 14.97 0.27 -6.85
N ALA A 30 13.80 0.84 -6.57
CA ALA A 30 13.59 2.29 -6.58
C ALA A 30 13.74 2.89 -5.18
N LEU A 31 13.44 2.10 -4.14
CA LEU A 31 13.44 2.55 -2.76
C LEU A 31 13.58 1.39 -1.79
N ARG A 32 14.38 1.60 -0.74
CA ARG A 32 14.45 0.74 0.44
C ARG A 32 14.39 1.59 1.70
N ILE A 33 13.49 1.24 2.62
CA ILE A 33 13.28 1.99 3.84
C ILE A 33 13.19 1.04 5.05
N PRO A 34 13.96 1.31 6.12
CA PRO A 34 13.72 0.71 7.41
C PRO A 34 12.55 1.40 8.11
N VAL A 35 11.50 0.63 8.40
CA VAL A 35 10.39 1.07 9.25
C VAL A 35 10.71 0.69 10.69
N LYS A 36 10.79 1.68 11.58
CA LYS A 36 11.21 1.46 12.98
C LYS A 36 10.26 0.54 13.75
N ARG A 37 8.96 0.60 13.45
CA ARG A 37 7.92 -0.19 14.13
C ARG A 37 6.68 -0.32 13.26
N THR A 38 6.16 -1.53 13.13
CA THR A 38 4.87 -1.80 12.48
C THR A 38 3.71 -1.73 13.47
N VAL A 39 2.48 -1.74 12.97
CA VAL A 39 1.29 -1.90 13.80
C VAL A 39 1.18 -3.35 14.30
N ALA A 40 0.64 -3.53 15.51
CA ALA A 40 0.57 -4.84 16.16
C ALA A 40 -0.63 -5.68 15.67
N GLY A 41 -1.67 -5.04 15.15
CA GLY A 41 -2.91 -5.67 14.74
C GLY A 41 -3.24 -5.41 13.27
N ALA A 42 -4.10 -6.24 12.72
CA ALA A 42 -4.79 -5.94 11.46
C ALA A 42 -5.85 -4.86 11.73
N PHE A 43 -5.92 -3.85 10.87
CA PHE A 43 -7.06 -2.93 10.84
C PHE A 43 -8.31 -3.70 10.34
N SER A 44 -9.51 -3.22 10.69
CA SER A 44 -10.82 -3.81 10.35
C SER A 44 -10.86 -4.34 8.89
N ALA A 45 -11.34 -5.57 8.72
CA ALA A 45 -11.40 -6.22 7.40
C ALA A 45 -12.33 -5.51 6.38
N SER A 46 -13.20 -4.62 6.86
CA SER A 46 -14.16 -3.88 6.03
C SER A 46 -13.63 -2.59 5.40
N GLU A 47 -12.44 -2.11 5.78
CA GLU A 47 -11.95 -0.77 5.38
C GLU A 47 -10.59 -0.76 4.65
N THR A 48 -9.95 -1.90 4.38
CA THR A 48 -8.47 -1.90 4.25
C THR A 48 -7.86 -2.45 2.97
N PHE A 49 -8.64 -2.90 1.98
CA PHE A 49 -8.05 -3.45 0.75
C PHE A 49 -8.77 -3.05 -0.55
N ASP A 50 -9.07 -1.77 -0.70
CA ASP A 50 -9.54 -1.24 -1.98
C ASP A 50 -8.40 -1.15 -3.01
N VAL A 51 -8.74 -1.33 -4.29
CA VAL A 51 -7.79 -1.24 -5.41
C VAL A 51 -8.25 -0.16 -6.37
N GLY A 52 -7.44 0.89 -6.51
CA GLY A 52 -7.65 1.97 -7.47
C GLY A 52 -8.58 3.09 -7.00
N VAL A 53 -9.14 3.02 -5.80
CA VAL A 53 -9.96 4.06 -5.15
C VAL A 53 -10.02 3.73 -3.66
N ASP A 54 -10.19 4.70 -2.77
CA ASP A 54 -10.44 4.44 -1.34
C ASP A 54 -11.87 4.88 -1.02
N LEU A 55 -12.72 3.93 -0.63
CA LEU A 55 -14.12 4.20 -0.31
C LEU A 55 -14.36 4.45 1.18
N GLY A 56 -13.28 4.42 1.98
CA GLY A 56 -13.31 4.69 3.42
C GLY A 56 -13.62 6.14 3.78
N SER A 57 -13.79 6.37 5.09
CA SER A 57 -13.96 7.72 5.60
C SER A 57 -12.65 8.50 5.50
N PRO A 58 -12.67 9.78 5.10
CA PRO A 58 -11.46 10.58 5.02
C PRO A 58 -10.86 10.82 6.42
N VAL A 59 -9.53 10.82 6.52
CA VAL A 59 -8.80 11.13 7.76
C VAL A 59 -9.02 12.57 8.22
N SER A 60 -9.28 13.50 7.29
CA SER A 60 -9.59 14.90 7.59
C SER A 60 -10.81 15.38 6.81
N LEU A 61 -11.59 16.27 7.43
CA LEU A 61 -12.68 16.97 6.78
C LEU A 61 -12.20 17.91 5.66
N ASP A 62 -10.93 18.34 5.70
CA ASP A 62 -10.34 19.26 4.72
C ASP A 62 -10.39 18.76 3.27
N TYR A 63 -10.55 17.44 3.10
CA TYR A 63 -10.64 16.82 1.79
C TYR A 63 -11.88 15.93 1.63
N PHE A 64 -12.88 16.08 2.50
CA PHE A 64 -14.11 15.29 2.48
C PHE A 64 -14.81 15.36 1.13
N GLU A 65 -15.01 16.58 0.61
CA GLU A 65 -15.69 16.83 -0.69
C GLU A 65 -14.87 16.41 -1.92
N ARG A 66 -13.59 16.04 -1.74
CA ARG A 66 -12.67 15.66 -2.82
C ARG A 66 -12.44 14.15 -2.89
N ALA A 67 -12.79 13.42 -1.84
CA ALA A 67 -12.80 11.95 -1.86
C ALA A 67 -13.79 11.45 -2.94
N PRO A 68 -13.59 10.25 -3.53
CA PRO A 68 -12.67 9.18 -3.12
C PRO A 68 -11.35 9.08 -3.93
N PHE A 69 -10.88 10.15 -4.59
CA PHE A 69 -9.60 10.19 -5.34
C PHE A 69 -9.30 8.94 -6.22
N PRO A 70 -10.16 8.61 -7.19
CA PRO A 70 -9.97 7.42 -8.02
C PRO A 70 -8.67 7.52 -8.85
N PHE A 71 -7.95 6.40 -8.95
CA PHE A 71 -6.82 6.25 -9.85
C PHE A 71 -7.27 6.42 -11.30
N SER A 72 -6.64 7.35 -12.03
CA SER A 72 -7.04 7.71 -13.39
C SER A 72 -6.42 6.82 -14.48
N GLY A 73 -5.62 5.83 -14.11
CA GLY A 73 -5.00 4.87 -15.03
C GLY A 73 -5.73 3.54 -15.08
N LYS A 74 -5.06 2.50 -15.60
CA LYS A 74 -5.57 1.13 -15.62
C LYS A 74 -4.70 0.23 -14.76
N ILE A 75 -5.33 -0.49 -13.84
CA ILE A 75 -4.69 -1.54 -13.04
C ILE A 75 -4.99 -2.86 -13.75
N GLU A 76 -3.97 -3.51 -14.30
CA GLU A 76 -4.14 -4.79 -15.02
C GLU A 76 -4.26 -5.97 -14.05
N THR A 77 -3.50 -5.97 -12.95
CA THR A 77 -3.47 -7.07 -11.99
C THR A 77 -2.95 -6.59 -10.65
N VAL A 78 -3.55 -7.09 -9.56
CA VAL A 78 -2.99 -7.01 -8.20
C VAL A 78 -2.83 -8.43 -7.69
N ASN A 79 -1.63 -8.76 -7.23
CA ASN A 79 -1.33 -10.05 -6.60
C ASN A 79 -0.80 -9.79 -5.20
N VAL A 80 -1.38 -10.49 -4.22
CA VAL A 80 -0.92 -10.45 -2.83
C VAL A 80 -0.47 -11.85 -2.46
N GLU A 81 0.73 -11.94 -1.93
CA GLU A 81 1.32 -13.19 -1.47
C GLU A 81 1.77 -13.02 -0.02
N LEU A 82 1.37 -13.95 0.84
CA LEU A 82 1.92 -14.10 2.18
C LEU A 82 3.06 -15.10 2.11
N ARG A 83 4.24 -14.75 2.63
CA ARG A 83 5.46 -15.56 2.57
C ARG A 83 6.09 -15.71 3.94
#